data_AF-M5FRG1-F1
#
_entry.id   AF-M5FRG1-F1
#
_cell.length_a   1.000
_cell.length_b   1.000
_cell.length_c   1.000
_cell.angle_alpha   90.00
_cell.angle_beta   90.00
_cell.angle_gamma   90.00
#
_symmetry.space_group_name_H-M   'P 1'
#
loop_
_entity.id
_entity.type
_entity.pdbx_description
1 polymer ?
#
loop_
_entity_poly.entity_id
_entity_poly.type
_entity_poly.pdbx_seq_one_letter_code
_entity_poly.pdbx_strand_id
1 'polypeptide(L)'
;MRNQAPSGIRPSTSGDPSAPASMTQHTSIALPYDIWNEIVHLAAKDDLIQLCLVSAMVGRIATKRLYASLSLNTMVNTAKCYRTVMGSSTLAGTVTELELDLMSSRPLRKVRLPLLGMYATSLPQIVGALPDLIELTLSVETRYGDELTHLVSAEGLEAFRRFSQLQTFEFIVKFRVHDTSIFEEEIRRACPTLQSVAVHGRESEESSDEEEWEEGDEEEDGDEEDGDEEDGEESWYDEEHLDEESLPFGL
;
A
#
# COMPACT_ATOMS: atom_id res chain seq x y z
N MET A 1 -30.24 55.19 20.33
CA MET A 1 -31.60 54.98 19.77
C MET A 1 -32.17 53.71 20.39
N ARG A 2 -33.29 53.84 21.12
CA ARG A 2 -33.99 52.74 21.82
C ARG A 2 -35.09 52.23 20.90
N ASN A 3 -35.10 50.93 20.59
CA ASN A 3 -36.23 50.32 19.89
C ASN A 3 -37.05 49.45 20.85
N GLN A 4 -38.29 49.88 21.01
CA GLN A 4 -39.36 49.24 21.76
C GLN A 4 -39.91 48.02 21.00
N ALA A 5 -40.50 47.10 21.76
CA ALA A 5 -41.19 45.88 21.34
C ALA A 5 -42.45 46.14 20.49
N PRO A 6 -43.10 45.07 20.00
CA PRO A 6 -44.53 44.96 20.28
C PRO A 6 -44.96 43.61 20.84
N SER A 7 -45.86 43.74 21.81
CA SER A 7 -46.62 42.71 22.50
C SER A 7 -47.79 42.19 21.67
N GLY A 8 -48.22 40.95 21.95
CA GLY A 8 -49.49 40.38 21.49
C GLY A 8 -49.26 39.08 20.70
N ILE A 9 -50.04 38.01 20.83
CA ILE A 9 -51.38 37.77 21.36
C ILE A 9 -51.35 36.30 21.84
N ARG A 10 -51.92 35.99 23.02
CA ARG A 10 -52.11 34.61 23.49
C ARG A 10 -53.50 34.11 23.08
N PRO A 11 -53.63 33.00 22.34
CA PRO A 11 -54.88 32.26 22.26
C PRO A 11 -54.94 31.20 23.36
N SER A 12 -56.04 31.24 24.11
CA SER A 12 -56.51 30.18 24.98
C SER A 12 -57.31 29.17 24.16
N THR A 13 -56.88 27.91 24.14
CA THR A 13 -57.68 26.75 23.68
C THR A 13 -57.39 25.61 24.65
N SER A 14 -58.22 25.45 25.67
CA SER A 14 -59.37 24.53 25.72
C SER A 14 -58.91 23.07 25.67
N GLY A 15 -59.11 22.39 26.79
CA GLY A 15 -58.55 21.08 27.08
C GLY A 15 -59.10 19.96 26.21
N ASP A 16 -58.25 18.96 26.06
CA ASP A 16 -58.62 17.61 25.70
C ASP A 16 -57.78 16.67 26.59
N PRO A 17 -58.38 15.89 27.52
CA PRO A 17 -57.65 14.95 28.36
C PRO A 17 -57.35 13.67 27.58
N SER A 18 -56.39 13.77 26.65
CA SER A 18 -55.82 12.60 25.99
C SER A 18 -54.90 11.88 26.99
N ALA A 19 -55.20 10.61 27.22
CA ALA A 19 -54.54 9.74 28.18
C ALA A 19 -53.00 9.83 28.10
N PRO A 20 -52.27 9.71 29.23
CA PRO A 20 -50.82 9.68 29.22
C PRO A 20 -50.38 8.41 28.49
N ALA A 21 -50.03 8.55 27.20
CA ALA A 21 -49.25 7.56 26.48
C ALA A 21 -48.00 7.35 27.34
N SER A 22 -47.97 6.20 28.01
CA SER A 22 -46.87 5.81 28.87
C SER A 22 -45.64 5.76 27.98
N MET A 23 -44.78 6.78 28.08
CA MET A 23 -43.46 6.79 27.48
C MET A 23 -42.73 5.60 28.08
N THR A 24 -42.82 4.45 27.40
CA THR A 24 -41.98 3.29 27.65
C THR A 24 -40.56 3.76 27.40
N GLN A 25 -39.88 4.13 28.48
CA GLN A 25 -38.45 4.39 28.45
C GLN A 25 -37.79 3.07 28.07
N HIS A 26 -37.49 2.93 26.77
CA HIS A 26 -36.66 1.84 26.29
C HIS A 26 -35.28 2.04 26.90
N THR A 27 -35.04 1.39 28.03
CA THR A 27 -33.71 1.24 28.59
C THR A 27 -32.92 0.41 27.59
N SER A 28 -32.14 1.10 26.75
CA SER A 28 -31.17 0.47 25.86
C SER A 28 -30.21 -0.34 26.73
N ILE A 29 -30.30 -1.66 26.63
CA ILE A 29 -29.37 -2.57 27.29
C ILE A 29 -28.05 -2.46 26.50
N ALA A 30 -27.13 -1.65 26.99
CA ALA A 30 -25.81 -1.51 26.41
C ALA A 30 -24.97 -2.74 26.78
N LEU A 31 -24.47 -3.46 25.77
CA LEU A 31 -23.52 -4.55 25.99
C LEU A 31 -22.16 -3.99 26.48
N PRO A 32 -21.44 -4.72 27.35
CA PRO A 32 -20.09 -4.36 27.76
C PRO A 32 -19.11 -4.28 26.58
N TYR A 33 -18.04 -3.49 26.76
CA TYR A 33 -17.03 -3.24 25.72
C TYR A 33 -16.41 -4.52 25.17
N ASP A 34 -16.06 -5.46 26.06
CA ASP A 34 -15.33 -6.68 25.68
C ASP A 34 -16.16 -7.55 24.71
N ILE A 35 -17.47 -7.62 24.94
CA ILE A 35 -18.41 -8.35 24.07
C ILE A 35 -18.52 -7.67 22.70
N TRP A 36 -18.62 -6.34 22.67
CA TRP A 36 -18.60 -5.61 21.40
C TRP A 36 -17.30 -5.81 20.64
N ASN A 37 -16.17 -5.85 21.34
CA ASN A 37 -14.85 -6.09 20.74
C ASN A 37 -14.75 -7.48 20.11
N GLU A 38 -15.29 -8.52 20.75
CA GLU A 38 -15.36 -9.87 20.16
C GLU A 38 -16.27 -9.93 18.94
N ILE A 39 -17.48 -9.33 19.01
CA ILE A 39 -18.42 -9.28 17.88
C ILE A 39 -17.78 -8.57 16.69
N VAL A 40 -17.15 -7.42 16.91
CA VAL A 40 -16.45 -6.66 15.88
C VAL A 40 -15.26 -7.46 15.31
N HIS A 41 -14.60 -8.31 16.11
CA HIS A 41 -13.48 -9.10 15.63
C HIS A 41 -13.89 -10.19 14.63
N LEU A 42 -15.13 -10.69 14.75
CA LEU A 42 -15.71 -11.73 13.90
C LEU A 42 -16.45 -11.19 12.67
N ALA A 43 -16.75 -9.90 12.63
CA ALA A 43 -17.51 -9.27 11.56
C ALA A 43 -16.70 -9.16 10.25
N ALA A 44 -17.37 -9.39 9.12
CA ALA A 44 -16.79 -9.17 7.80
C ALA A 44 -16.55 -7.67 7.53
N LYS A 45 -15.71 -7.34 6.55
CA LYS A 45 -15.33 -5.94 6.26
C LYS A 45 -16.54 -5.04 5.95
N ASP A 46 -17.52 -5.53 5.20
CA ASP A 46 -18.72 -4.77 4.85
C ASP A 46 -19.62 -4.55 6.08
N ASP A 47 -19.69 -5.54 6.97
CA ASP A 47 -20.43 -5.44 8.24
C ASP A 47 -19.77 -4.46 9.21
N LEU A 48 -18.43 -4.37 9.21
CA LEU A 48 -17.70 -3.37 10.00
C LEU A 48 -18.09 -1.94 9.63
N ILE A 49 -18.33 -1.67 8.34
CA ILE A 49 -18.79 -0.34 7.87
C ILE A 49 -20.18 -0.04 8.43
N GLN A 50 -21.09 -1.03 8.44
CA GLN A 50 -22.43 -0.86 9.00
C GLN A 50 -22.38 -0.69 10.53
N LEU A 51 -21.52 -1.45 11.22
CA LEU A 51 -21.32 -1.34 12.66
C LEU A 51 -20.78 0.04 13.08
N CYS A 52 -20.03 0.73 12.21
CA CYS A 52 -19.62 2.11 12.44
C CYS A 52 -20.77 3.10 12.63
N LEU A 53 -21.96 2.79 12.11
CA LEU A 53 -23.14 3.68 12.13
C LEU A 53 -24.09 3.40 13.29
N VAL A 54 -23.95 2.27 14.01
CA VAL A 54 -24.91 1.81 15.03
C VAL A 54 -24.83 2.64 16.32
N SER A 55 -23.61 2.91 16.81
CA SER A 55 -23.39 3.75 17.97
C SER A 55 -21.96 4.29 18.00
N ALA A 56 -21.72 5.41 18.68
CA ALA A 56 -20.39 6.01 18.77
C ALA A 56 -19.35 5.07 19.41
N MET A 57 -19.77 4.26 20.39
CA MET A 57 -18.88 3.30 21.05
C MET A 57 -18.50 2.15 20.11
N VAL A 58 -19.49 1.50 19.49
CA VAL A 58 -19.26 0.40 18.53
C VAL A 58 -18.47 0.89 17.34
N GLY A 59 -18.76 2.11 16.86
CA GLY A 59 -18.06 2.68 15.73
C GLY A 59 -16.58 2.94 15.99
N ARG A 60 -16.17 3.31 17.22
CA ARG A 60 -14.73 3.41 17.55
C ARG A 60 -14.03 2.05 17.43
N ILE A 61 -14.66 0.98 17.91
CA ILE A 61 -14.10 -0.38 17.88
C ILE A 61 -14.03 -0.90 16.43
N ALA A 62 -15.13 -0.78 15.69
CA ALA A 62 -15.23 -1.20 14.29
C ALA A 62 -14.26 -0.43 13.39
N THR A 63 -14.14 0.89 13.59
CA THR A 63 -13.19 1.74 12.84
C THR A 63 -11.75 1.30 13.10
N LYS A 64 -11.36 1.08 14.36
CA LYS A 64 -10.01 0.60 14.70
C LYS A 64 -9.71 -0.74 14.01
N ARG A 65 -10.68 -1.65 13.95
CA ARG A 65 -10.54 -2.94 13.28
C ARG A 65 -10.46 -2.80 11.77
N LEU A 66 -11.31 -1.96 11.18
CA LEU A 66 -11.31 -1.66 9.74
C LEU A 66 -9.95 -1.11 9.30
N TYR A 67 -9.39 -0.15 10.05
CA TYR A 67 -8.05 0.38 9.80
C TYR A 67 -6.94 -0.64 10.02
N ALA A 68 -7.03 -1.48 11.06
CA ALA A 68 -6.06 -2.57 11.26
C ALA A 68 -6.11 -3.64 10.16
N SER A 69 -7.25 -3.77 9.46
CA SER A 69 -7.43 -4.69 8.33
C SER A 69 -7.01 -4.10 6.98
N LEU A 70 -6.73 -2.80 6.90
CA LEU A 70 -6.25 -2.17 5.67
C LEU A 70 -4.79 -2.57 5.45
N SER A 71 -4.56 -3.47 4.50
CA SER A 71 -3.22 -3.72 4.01
C SER A 71 -2.71 -2.51 3.22
N LEU A 72 -1.44 -2.16 3.41
CA LEU A 72 -0.79 -1.04 2.74
C LEU A 72 -0.81 -1.15 1.20
N ASN A 73 -1.02 -2.36 0.65
CA ASN A 73 -1.22 -2.58 -0.79
C ASN A 73 -2.50 -1.95 -1.34
N THR A 74 -3.47 -1.61 -0.48
CA THR A 74 -4.68 -0.85 -0.87
C THR A 74 -4.47 0.67 -0.83
N MET A 75 -3.28 1.18 -0.49
CA MET A 75 -3.03 2.63 -0.29
C MET A 75 -3.19 3.51 -1.52
N VAL A 76 -3.15 2.96 -2.73
CA VAL A 76 -3.48 3.72 -3.94
C VAL A 76 -4.93 4.20 -3.92
N ASN A 77 -5.83 3.48 -3.22
CA ASN A 77 -7.19 3.95 -2.91
C ASN A 77 -7.25 4.89 -1.70
N THR A 78 -6.22 4.95 -0.86
CA THR A 78 -6.12 5.90 0.27
C THR A 78 -5.98 7.34 -0.21
N ALA A 79 -5.43 7.60 -1.40
CA ALA A 79 -5.46 8.93 -2.02
C ALA A 79 -6.90 9.41 -2.33
N LYS A 80 -7.79 8.49 -2.76
CA LYS A 80 -9.24 8.76 -2.92
C LYS A 80 -9.93 8.91 -1.56
N CYS A 81 -9.51 8.13 -0.56
CA CYS A 81 -9.98 8.26 0.82
C CYS A 81 -9.61 9.64 1.40
N TYR A 82 -8.38 10.12 1.19
CA TYR A 82 -7.91 11.44 1.60
C TYR A 82 -8.76 12.58 1.00
N ARG A 83 -9.10 12.47 -0.30
CA ARG A 83 -10.03 13.42 -0.95
C ARG A 83 -11.42 13.42 -0.32
N THR A 84 -11.90 12.25 0.12
CA THR A 84 -13.23 12.11 0.72
C THR A 84 -13.25 12.62 2.16
N VAL A 85 -12.18 12.37 2.92
CA VAL A 85 -11.98 12.82 4.30
C VAL A 85 -11.82 14.35 4.37
N MET A 86 -11.15 14.97 3.39
CA MET A 86 -11.05 16.43 3.27
C MET A 86 -12.40 17.15 3.13
N GLY A 87 -13.47 16.43 2.75
CA GLY A 87 -14.83 16.98 2.67
C GLY A 87 -15.65 16.90 3.97
N SER A 88 -15.17 16.18 4.99
CA SER A 88 -15.90 15.96 6.25
C SER A 88 -15.03 16.29 7.45
N SER A 89 -15.32 17.41 8.13
CA SER A 89 -14.55 17.93 9.26
C SER A 89 -14.52 16.96 10.46
N THR A 90 -15.54 16.13 10.63
CA THR A 90 -15.62 15.13 11.71
C THR A 90 -14.68 13.95 11.45
N LEU A 91 -14.61 13.48 10.20
CA LEU A 91 -13.68 12.42 9.78
C LEU A 91 -12.23 12.92 9.78
N ALA A 92 -12.00 14.16 9.32
CA ALA A 92 -10.70 14.81 9.39
C ALA A 92 -10.19 14.88 10.84
N GLY A 93 -11.06 15.22 11.79
CA GLY A 93 -10.74 15.23 13.23
C GLY A 93 -10.32 13.86 13.77
N THR A 94 -11.04 12.78 13.40
CA THR A 94 -10.66 11.41 13.81
C THR A 94 -9.38 10.92 13.14
N VAL A 95 -9.09 11.36 11.90
CA VAL A 95 -7.83 11.04 11.21
C VAL A 95 -6.67 11.83 11.81
N THR A 96 -6.86 13.08 12.24
CA THR A 96 -5.82 13.85 12.94
C THR A 96 -5.57 13.32 14.35
N GLU A 97 -6.59 12.86 15.08
CA GLU A 97 -6.40 12.14 16.35
C GLU A 97 -5.65 10.82 16.16
N LEU A 98 -5.87 10.11 15.04
CA LEU A 98 -5.12 8.90 14.68
C LEU A 98 -3.69 9.19 14.19
N GLU A 99 -3.46 10.28 13.45
CA GLU A 99 -2.12 10.78 13.12
C GLU A 99 -1.34 11.15 14.38
N LEU A 100 -2.00 11.72 15.40
CA LEU A 100 -1.38 12.07 16.67
C LEU A 100 -1.01 10.82 17.51
N ASP A 101 -1.73 9.71 17.40
CA ASP A 101 -1.36 8.44 18.04
C ASP A 101 -0.27 7.67 17.24
N LEU A 102 -0.17 7.90 15.92
CA LEU A 102 0.99 7.50 15.10
C LEU A 102 2.25 8.34 15.39
N MET A 103 2.10 9.52 15.99
CA MET A 103 3.20 10.34 16.51
C MET A 103 3.68 9.93 17.91
N SER A 104 3.22 8.79 18.43
CA SER A 104 3.79 8.09 19.59
C SER A 104 5.20 7.53 19.29
N SER A 105 6.12 8.46 19.05
CA SER A 105 7.53 8.55 19.44
C SER A 105 8.54 7.47 19.05
N ARG A 106 8.24 6.53 18.16
CA ARG A 106 9.28 5.65 17.61
C ARG A 106 9.14 5.54 16.09
N PRO A 107 10.18 5.93 15.31
CA PRO A 107 10.15 5.73 13.87
C PRO A 107 9.94 4.25 13.56
N LEU A 108 9.21 3.94 12.48
CA LEU A 108 9.05 2.58 11.99
C LEU A 108 10.44 2.03 11.64
N ARG A 109 10.91 1.08 12.44
CA ARG A 109 12.26 0.51 12.33
C ARG A 109 12.29 -0.80 11.54
N LYS A 110 11.16 -1.48 11.41
CA LYS A 110 11.07 -2.78 10.75
C LYS A 110 9.92 -2.76 9.77
N VAL A 111 10.19 -3.06 8.51
CA VAL A 111 9.18 -3.03 7.45
C VAL A 111 9.34 -4.26 6.57
N ARG A 112 8.20 -4.92 6.30
CA ARG A 112 8.09 -6.04 5.37
C ARG A 112 7.08 -5.67 4.29
N LEU A 113 7.52 -5.61 3.04
CA LEU A 113 6.69 -5.21 1.90
C LEU A 113 6.57 -6.35 0.89
N PRO A 114 5.36 -6.89 0.69
CA PRO A 114 5.07 -7.71 -0.48
C PRO A 114 4.90 -6.80 -1.70
N LEU A 115 5.67 -7.05 -2.74
CA LEU A 115 5.66 -6.30 -4.00
C LEU A 115 5.23 -7.23 -5.14
N LEU A 116 4.36 -6.71 -6.00
CA LEU A 116 4.01 -7.38 -7.26
C LEU A 116 5.17 -7.41 -8.26
N GLY A 117 6.12 -6.48 -8.11
CA GLY A 117 7.31 -6.32 -8.93
C GLY A 117 8.26 -5.31 -8.31
N MET A 118 9.55 -5.42 -8.64
CA MET A 118 10.54 -4.42 -8.25
C MET A 118 10.80 -3.50 -9.43
N TYR A 119 10.68 -2.19 -9.21
CA TYR A 119 11.06 -1.20 -10.20
C TYR A 119 12.27 -0.42 -9.69
N ALA A 120 13.04 0.20 -10.59
CA ALA A 120 14.18 1.05 -10.23
C ALA A 120 13.81 2.17 -9.24
N THR A 121 12.57 2.63 -9.24
CA THR A 121 12.08 3.69 -8.34
C THR A 121 11.60 3.19 -6.97
N SER A 122 11.43 1.89 -6.77
CA SER A 122 10.83 1.33 -5.55
C SER A 122 11.69 1.61 -4.32
N LEU A 123 12.99 1.30 -4.37
CA LEU A 123 13.92 1.57 -3.27
C LEU A 123 14.07 3.08 -2.96
N PRO A 124 14.29 3.97 -3.96
CA PRO A 124 14.31 5.42 -3.74
C PRO A 124 13.07 5.96 -3.02
N GLN A 125 11.88 5.44 -3.34
CA GLN A 125 10.65 5.82 -2.66
C GLN A 125 10.60 5.33 -1.21
N ILE A 126 11.04 4.09 -0.96
CA ILE A 126 11.10 3.52 0.40
C ILE A 126 12.05 4.34 1.28
N VAL A 127 13.28 4.59 0.82
CA VAL A 127 14.27 5.36 1.60
C VAL A 127 13.84 6.82 1.80
N GLY A 128 13.16 7.42 0.80
CA GLY A 128 12.60 8.77 0.92
C GLY A 128 11.50 8.87 1.99
N ALA A 129 10.73 7.81 2.17
CA ALA A 129 9.68 7.74 3.18
C ALA A 129 10.19 7.30 4.56
N LEU A 130 11.18 6.41 4.61
CA LEU A 130 11.65 5.72 5.82
C LEU A 130 13.19 5.69 5.88
N PRO A 131 13.86 6.85 6.04
CA PRO A 131 15.33 6.92 6.03
C PRO A 131 15.98 6.23 7.23
N ASP A 132 15.28 6.14 8.37
CA ASP A 132 15.75 5.59 9.65
C ASP A 132 15.36 4.11 9.87
N LEU A 133 15.09 3.39 8.78
CA LEU A 133 14.72 1.98 8.84
C LEU A 133 15.92 1.13 9.30
N ILE A 134 15.67 0.12 10.15
CA ILE A 134 16.69 -0.82 10.67
C ILE A 134 16.60 -2.17 9.95
N GLU A 135 15.38 -2.65 9.70
CA GLU A 135 15.13 -3.93 9.03
C GLU A 135 14.16 -3.74 7.87
N LEU A 136 14.56 -4.20 6.69
CA LEU A 136 13.77 -4.16 5.47
C LEU A 136 13.69 -5.56 4.86
N THR A 137 12.48 -6.10 4.76
CA THR A 137 12.21 -7.32 3.99
C THR A 137 11.35 -6.97 2.78
N LEU A 138 11.84 -7.25 1.59
CA LEU A 138 11.10 -7.09 0.34
C LEU A 138 10.78 -8.47 -0.22
N SER A 139 9.52 -8.74 -0.49
CA SER A 139 9.05 -10.03 -1.03
C SER A 139 8.42 -9.78 -2.39
N VAL A 140 9.09 -10.17 -3.46
CA VAL A 140 8.63 -9.93 -4.83
C VAL A 140 8.00 -11.18 -5.42
N GLU A 141 6.81 -11.02 -5.97
CA GLU A 141 5.97 -12.12 -6.47
C GLU A 141 6.07 -12.37 -7.97
N THR A 142 6.98 -11.71 -8.67
CA THR A 142 7.15 -11.82 -10.11
C THR A 142 7.76 -13.15 -10.53
N ARG A 143 7.53 -13.48 -11.81
CA ARG A 143 8.16 -14.60 -12.52
C ARG A 143 9.37 -14.16 -13.36
N TYR A 144 9.65 -12.86 -13.44
CA TYR A 144 10.79 -12.32 -14.17
C TYR A 144 12.04 -12.40 -13.28
N GLY A 145 13.23 -12.38 -13.88
CA GLY A 145 14.50 -12.55 -13.17
C GLY A 145 15.30 -11.26 -13.00
N ASP A 146 14.76 -10.13 -13.47
CA ASP A 146 15.42 -8.85 -13.60
C ASP A 146 15.34 -7.98 -12.33
N GLU A 147 14.59 -8.38 -11.31
CA GLU A 147 14.37 -7.58 -10.09
C GLU A 147 15.65 -7.41 -9.28
N LEU A 148 16.54 -8.40 -9.32
CA LEU A 148 17.87 -8.28 -8.74
C LEU A 148 18.70 -7.21 -9.44
N THR A 149 18.55 -7.07 -10.77
CA THR A 149 19.25 -6.03 -11.52
C THR A 149 18.80 -4.63 -11.09
N HIS A 150 17.53 -4.47 -10.71
CA HIS A 150 17.04 -3.21 -10.16
C HIS A 150 17.61 -2.91 -8.76
N LEU A 151 17.86 -3.91 -7.93
CA LEU A 151 18.51 -3.71 -6.62
C LEU A 151 19.95 -3.22 -6.75
N VAL A 152 20.70 -3.76 -7.71
CA VAL A 152 22.12 -3.38 -7.95
C VAL A 152 22.30 -2.35 -9.06
N SER A 153 21.21 -1.80 -9.58
CA SER A 153 21.26 -0.63 -10.47
C SER A 153 21.92 0.56 -9.76
N ALA A 154 22.39 1.53 -10.54
CA ALA A 154 22.99 2.75 -9.98
C ALA A 154 22.03 3.45 -9.00
N GLU A 155 20.74 3.50 -9.35
CA GLU A 155 19.66 4.07 -8.54
C GLU A 155 19.39 3.25 -7.27
N GLY A 156 19.39 1.92 -7.37
CA GLY A 156 19.21 1.01 -6.24
C GLY A 156 20.34 1.14 -5.22
N LEU A 157 21.59 1.11 -5.68
CA LEU A 157 22.77 1.29 -4.83
C LEU A 157 22.82 2.69 -4.21
N GLU A 158 22.41 3.72 -4.95
CA GLU A 158 22.31 5.08 -4.39
C GLU A 158 21.22 5.18 -3.32
N ALA A 159 20.09 4.50 -3.49
CA ALA A 159 19.07 4.41 -2.44
C ALA A 159 19.60 3.71 -1.18
N PHE A 160 20.41 2.66 -1.34
CA PHE A 160 21.05 1.98 -0.21
C PHE A 160 22.00 2.89 0.59
N ARG A 161 22.80 3.72 -0.09
CA ARG A 161 23.67 4.73 0.56
C ARG A 161 22.91 5.73 1.41
N ARG A 162 21.62 5.95 1.12
CA ARG A 162 20.78 6.94 1.80
C ARG A 162 20.11 6.40 3.06
N PHE A 163 20.12 5.09 3.32
CA PHE A 163 19.65 4.56 4.60
C PHE A 163 20.65 4.89 5.71
N SER A 164 20.18 5.57 6.76
CA SER A 164 21.03 6.01 7.86
C SER A 164 21.32 4.88 8.87
N GLN A 165 20.40 3.92 8.99
CA GLN A 165 20.36 2.96 10.10
C GLN A 165 20.05 1.51 9.68
N LEU A 166 19.99 1.22 8.37
CA LEU A 166 19.62 -0.11 7.90
C LEU A 166 20.68 -1.16 8.26
N GLN A 167 20.30 -2.16 9.04
CA GLN A 167 21.17 -3.22 9.55
C GLN A 167 20.84 -4.58 8.94
N THR A 168 19.58 -4.82 8.61
CA THR A 168 19.12 -6.08 8.02
C THR A 168 18.34 -5.79 6.75
N PHE A 169 18.77 -6.41 5.65
CA PHE A 169 18.05 -6.42 4.40
C PHE A 169 17.81 -7.86 3.94
N GLU A 170 16.56 -8.17 3.66
CA GLU A 170 16.14 -9.46 3.13
C GLU A 170 15.35 -9.25 1.85
N PHE A 171 15.77 -9.94 0.79
CA PHE A 171 15.10 -9.93 -0.49
C PHE A 171 14.62 -11.33 -0.85
N ILE A 172 13.31 -11.51 -0.91
CA ILE A 172 12.67 -12.80 -1.18
C ILE A 172 12.06 -12.73 -2.58
N VAL A 173 12.43 -13.66 -3.45
CA VAL A 173 11.86 -13.83 -4.79
C VAL A 173 11.27 -15.23 -4.95
N LYS A 174 10.28 -15.39 -5.83
CA LYS A 174 9.58 -16.68 -6.08
C LYS A 174 10.32 -17.65 -7.02
N PHE A 175 11.47 -17.26 -7.54
CA PHE A 175 12.25 -18.10 -8.45
C PHE A 175 13.61 -18.44 -7.85
N ARG A 176 14.22 -19.52 -8.34
CA ARG A 176 15.58 -19.89 -7.95
C ARG A 176 16.56 -18.87 -8.51
N VAL A 177 17.30 -18.22 -7.61
CA VAL A 177 18.43 -17.37 -7.98
C VAL A 177 19.70 -18.20 -7.82
N HIS A 178 20.45 -18.35 -8.89
CA HIS A 178 21.79 -18.93 -8.82
C HIS A 178 22.78 -17.84 -8.43
N ASP A 179 23.60 -18.13 -7.43
CA ASP A 179 24.70 -17.27 -6.97
C ASP A 179 24.30 -15.82 -6.65
N THR A 180 23.78 -15.60 -5.45
CA THR A 180 23.40 -14.25 -4.96
C THR A 180 24.60 -13.46 -4.43
N SER A 181 25.79 -14.05 -4.36
CA SER A 181 26.92 -13.51 -3.62
C SER A 181 27.39 -12.15 -4.13
N ILE A 182 27.40 -11.98 -5.46
CA ILE A 182 27.78 -10.73 -6.13
C ILE A 182 26.82 -9.60 -5.74
N PHE A 183 25.51 -9.85 -5.79
CA PHE A 183 24.49 -8.86 -5.44
C PHE A 183 24.60 -8.47 -3.96
N GLU A 184 24.79 -9.45 -3.08
CA GLU A 184 24.95 -9.20 -1.64
C GLU A 184 26.21 -8.37 -1.33
N GLU A 185 27.31 -8.59 -2.04
CA GLU A 185 28.52 -7.80 -1.88
C GLU A 185 28.34 -6.35 -2.32
N GLU A 186 27.74 -6.11 -3.49
CA GLU A 186 27.46 -4.76 -4.00
C GLU A 186 26.54 -3.98 -3.05
N ILE A 187 25.46 -4.61 -2.56
CA ILE A 187 24.53 -4.00 -1.61
C ILE A 187 25.26 -3.66 -0.29
N ARG A 188 26.09 -4.57 0.23
CA ARG A 188 26.87 -4.33 1.45
C ARG A 188 27.89 -3.21 1.26
N ARG A 189 28.49 -3.10 0.07
CA ARG A 189 29.41 -2.00 -0.28
C ARG A 189 28.69 -0.65 -0.34
N ALA A 190 27.44 -0.64 -0.81
CA ALA A 190 26.62 0.57 -0.87
C ALA A 190 26.05 1.01 0.49
N CYS A 191 25.78 0.08 1.41
CA CYS A 191 25.20 0.38 2.73
C CYS A 191 26.13 -0.08 3.86
N PRO A 192 27.10 0.76 4.33
CA PRO A 192 28.08 0.35 5.34
C PRO A 192 27.51 -0.04 6.71
N THR A 193 26.28 0.38 7.01
CA THR A 193 25.54 0.04 8.25
C THR A 193 24.96 -1.37 8.23
N LEU A 194 24.91 -2.00 7.05
CA LEU A 194 24.25 -3.27 6.82
C LEU A 194 25.09 -4.42 7.38
N GLN A 195 24.53 -5.14 8.35
CA GLN A 195 25.17 -6.26 9.03
C GLN A 195 24.76 -7.60 8.42
N SER A 196 23.51 -7.69 7.97
CA SER A 196 22.93 -8.90 7.39
C SER A 196 22.26 -8.56 6.07
N VAL A 197 22.64 -9.32 5.04
CA VAL A 197 22.05 -9.29 3.70
C VAL A 197 21.69 -10.72 3.38
N ALA A 198 20.45 -10.95 2.98
CA ALA A 198 20.02 -12.27 2.56
C ALA A 198 19.15 -12.13 1.31
N VAL A 199 19.49 -12.88 0.27
CA VAL A 199 18.68 -13.02 -0.93
C VAL A 199 18.18 -14.46 -1.00
N HIS A 200 16.88 -14.63 -0.95
CA HIS A 200 16.23 -15.93 -0.93
C HIS A 200 15.43 -16.14 -2.21
N GLY A 201 15.80 -17.16 -2.97
CA GLY A 201 14.92 -17.76 -3.97
C GLY A 201 14.03 -18.78 -3.28
N ARG A 202 12.73 -18.51 -3.18
CA ARG A 202 11.74 -19.49 -2.73
C ARG A 202 11.29 -20.26 -3.95
N GLU A 203 11.52 -21.57 -3.99
CA GLU A 203 10.86 -22.41 -4.98
C GLU A 203 9.36 -22.26 -4.79
N SER A 204 8.69 -21.71 -5.79
CA SER A 204 7.24 -21.73 -5.82
C SER A 204 6.83 -23.19 -5.81
N GLU A 205 6.22 -23.64 -4.70
CA GLU A 205 5.42 -24.85 -4.65
C GLU A 205 4.13 -24.61 -5.44
N GLU A 206 4.25 -24.07 -6.66
CA GLU A 206 3.15 -24.04 -7.62
C GLU A 206 2.76 -25.50 -7.77
N SER A 207 1.57 -25.80 -7.26
CA SER A 207 0.99 -27.11 -7.31
C SER A 207 1.09 -27.60 -8.74
N SER A 208 1.52 -28.84 -8.88
CA SER A 208 1.45 -29.66 -10.08
C SER A 208 -0.02 -29.89 -10.51
N ASP A 209 -0.86 -28.86 -10.44
CA ASP A 209 -2.11 -28.78 -11.15
C ASP A 209 -1.74 -28.42 -12.59
N GLU A 210 -1.00 -29.33 -13.23
CA GLU A 210 -1.01 -29.45 -14.68
C GLU A 210 -2.49 -29.67 -15.02
N GLU A 211 -3.19 -28.57 -15.32
CA GLU A 211 -4.43 -28.62 -16.07
C GLU A 211 -4.05 -29.34 -17.37
N GLU A 212 -4.34 -30.63 -17.38
CA GLU A 212 -4.29 -31.53 -18.53
C GLU A 212 -5.22 -30.91 -19.57
N TRP A 213 -4.68 -30.01 -20.39
CA TRP A 213 -5.35 -29.52 -21.58
C TRP A 213 -5.49 -30.72 -22.48
N GLU A 214 -6.65 -31.38 -22.42
CA GLU A 214 -7.08 -32.34 -23.42
C GLU A 214 -6.92 -31.63 -24.77
N GLU A 215 -5.96 -32.08 -25.58
CA GLU A 215 -5.76 -31.67 -26.97
C GLU A 215 -7.08 -31.92 -27.69
N GLY A 216 -7.86 -30.86 -27.87
CA GLY A 216 -8.93 -30.83 -28.84
C GLY A 216 -8.29 -30.74 -30.21
N ASP A 217 -8.31 -31.86 -30.94
CA ASP A 217 -7.96 -31.94 -32.35
C ASP A 217 -8.83 -30.95 -33.16
N GLU A 218 -8.34 -29.72 -33.35
CA GLU A 218 -8.87 -28.81 -34.35
C GLU A 218 -8.07 -29.02 -35.64
N GLU A 219 -8.58 -29.93 -36.48
CA GLU A 219 -8.25 -30.00 -37.90
C GLU A 219 -8.71 -28.69 -38.56
N GLU A 220 -7.80 -27.73 -38.75
CA GLU A 220 -8.05 -26.57 -39.62
C GLU A 220 -7.14 -26.67 -40.86
N ASP A 221 -7.75 -27.17 -41.93
CA ASP A 221 -7.25 -27.20 -43.29
C ASP A 221 -7.07 -25.79 -43.89
N GLY A 222 -5.96 -25.59 -44.60
CA GLY A 222 -5.79 -24.56 -45.65
C GLY A 222 -5.43 -23.15 -45.15
N ASP A 223 -4.61 -22.35 -45.82
CA ASP A 223 -4.14 -22.36 -47.20
C ASP A 223 -2.73 -21.76 -47.23
N GLU A 224 -1.88 -22.35 -48.05
CA GLU A 224 -0.55 -21.85 -48.40
C GLU A 224 -0.71 -20.59 -49.27
N GLU A 225 -0.52 -19.40 -48.71
CA GLU A 225 -0.23 -18.21 -49.50
C GLU A 225 1.26 -17.87 -49.39
N ASP A 226 1.97 -18.21 -50.46
CA ASP A 226 3.31 -17.71 -50.80
C ASP A 226 3.26 -16.18 -50.92
N GLY A 227 3.71 -15.49 -49.88
CA GLY A 227 3.82 -14.03 -49.81
C GLY A 227 5.27 -13.59 -49.98
N ASP A 228 5.57 -13.16 -51.19
CA ASP A 228 6.80 -12.61 -51.76
C ASP A 228 7.80 -11.88 -50.83
N GLU A 229 9.06 -12.18 -51.15
CA GLU A 229 10.31 -11.45 -50.91
C GLU A 229 10.16 -9.91 -50.91
N GLU A 230 10.58 -9.24 -49.83
CA GLU A 230 11.13 -7.89 -49.94
C GLU A 230 12.46 -7.78 -49.19
N ASP A 231 13.53 -7.75 -50.00
CA ASP A 231 14.89 -7.36 -49.64
C ASP A 231 14.90 -5.90 -49.17
N GLY A 232 14.87 -5.71 -47.85
CA GLY A 232 15.11 -4.42 -47.21
C GLY A 232 16.60 -4.23 -46.90
N GLU A 233 17.40 -3.97 -47.93
CA GLU A 233 18.72 -3.36 -47.79
C GLU A 233 18.61 -1.93 -47.20
N GLU A 234 19.73 -1.47 -46.62
CA GLU A 234 20.03 -0.08 -46.22
C GLU A 234 19.59 0.35 -44.81
N SER A 235 20.55 0.59 -43.91
CA SER A 235 21.21 1.91 -43.92
C SER A 235 22.40 1.94 -42.96
N TRP A 236 23.50 2.43 -43.51
CA TRP A 236 24.72 2.86 -42.85
C TRP A 236 24.42 3.91 -41.78
N TYR A 237 24.72 3.63 -40.52
CA TYR A 237 24.92 4.69 -39.55
C TYR A 237 26.42 4.86 -39.33
N ASP A 238 26.88 6.01 -39.82
CA ASP A 238 28.22 6.53 -39.67
C ASP A 238 28.60 6.63 -38.18
N GLU A 239 29.75 6.02 -37.89
CA GLU A 239 30.44 6.05 -36.61
C GLU A 239 31.14 7.40 -36.47
N GLU A 240 30.38 8.43 -36.08
CA GLU A 240 30.97 9.74 -35.75
C GLU A 240 31.80 9.63 -34.47
N HIS A 241 33.11 9.54 -34.67
CA HIS A 241 34.16 9.87 -33.71
C HIS A 241 33.90 11.25 -33.10
N LEU A 242 33.56 11.30 -31.81
CA LEU A 242 33.66 12.53 -31.02
C LEU A 242 35.03 12.59 -30.36
N ASP A 243 35.82 13.54 -30.85
CA ASP A 243 37.14 13.90 -30.38
C ASP A 243 37.16 14.23 -28.87
N GLU A 244 38.14 13.63 -28.18
CA GLU A 244 38.55 13.97 -26.83
C GLU A 244 39.18 15.37 -26.79
N GLU A 245 38.37 16.42 -26.60
CA GLU A 245 38.92 17.72 -26.18
C GLU A 245 39.29 17.69 -24.69
N SER A 246 40.60 17.56 -24.49
CA SER A 246 41.34 17.86 -23.27
C SER A 246 40.95 19.22 -22.67
N LEU A 247 40.43 19.22 -21.43
CA LEU A 247 40.39 20.42 -20.60
C LEU A 247 41.53 20.39 -19.56
N PRO A 248 42.35 21.46 -19.47
CA PRO A 248 43.39 21.57 -18.47
C PRO A 248 42.81 22.10 -17.16
N PHE A 249 42.80 21.29 -16.11
CA PHE A 249 42.63 21.81 -14.75
C PHE A 249 43.97 22.36 -14.25
N GLY A 250 44.04 23.68 -14.20
CA GLY A 250 45.06 24.42 -13.47
C GLY A 250 44.52 24.90 -12.11
N LEU A 251 45.38 24.69 -11.10
CA LEU A 251 45.45 25.28 -9.75
C LEU A 251 44.42 24.86 -8.69
#